data_AF-A0A2E8JA29-F1
#
_entry.id   AF-A0A2E8JA29-F1
#
_cell.length_a   1.000
_cell.length_b   1.000
_cell.length_c   1.000
_cell.angle_alpha   90.00
_cell.angle_beta   90.00
_cell.angle_gamma   90.00
#
_symmetry.space_group_name_H-M   'P 1'
#
loop_
_entity.id
_entity.type
_entity.pdbx_description
1 polymer ?
#
loop_
_entity_poly.entity_id
_entity_poly.type
_entity_poly.pdbx_seq_one_letter_code
_entity_poly.pdbx_strand_id
1 'polypeptide(L)'
;MTQATLKNFSYTKGSDLIEVHAIVEDAVQVSPATLYDPPEFASGYCVTTILWDEEVTPENAPTHSDIEKRLPWIPSEDWTYVPPIEFPDDV
;
A
#
# COMPACT_ATOMS: atom_id res chain seq x y z
N MET A 1 -7.20 12.83 1.15
CA MET A 1 -6.99 11.65 2.00
C MET A 1 -6.95 10.47 1.07
N THR A 2 -5.84 9.74 1.06
CA THR A 2 -5.64 8.58 0.19
C THR A 2 -6.60 7.48 0.60
N GLN A 3 -7.43 6.98 -0.33
CA GLN A 3 -8.26 5.81 -0.05
C GLN A 3 -7.43 4.56 -0.29
N ALA A 4 -7.17 3.79 0.76
CA ALA A 4 -6.43 2.55 0.70
C ALA A 4 -7.22 1.44 1.40
N THR A 5 -7.30 0.27 0.78
CA THR A 5 -7.94 -0.93 1.32
C THR A 5 -6.88 -1.96 1.69
N LEU A 6 -6.75 -2.28 2.99
CA LEU A 6 -5.77 -3.26 3.48
C LEU A 6 -5.99 -4.63 2.82
N LYS A 7 -4.91 -5.26 2.35
CA LYS A 7 -4.92 -6.65 1.87
C LYS A 7 -4.16 -7.57 2.79
N ASN A 8 -2.93 -7.19 3.13
CA ASN A 8 -2.13 -7.90 4.10
C ASN A 8 -1.15 -6.93 4.78
N PHE A 9 -0.56 -7.39 5.87
CA PHE A 9 0.60 -6.74 6.45
C PHE A 9 1.54 -7.81 6.97
N SER A 10 2.83 -7.52 7.00
CA SER A 10 3.88 -8.40 7.50
C SER A 10 4.80 -7.61 8.44
N TYR A 11 5.36 -8.29 9.43
CA TYR A 11 6.30 -7.69 10.37
C TYR A 11 7.31 -8.73 10.82
N THR A 12 8.50 -8.26 11.20
CA THR A 12 9.53 -9.11 11.78
C THR A 12 9.53 -8.92 13.30
N LYS A 13 9.56 -10.03 14.06
CA LYS A 13 9.62 -9.95 15.53
C LYS A 13 10.88 -9.22 15.98
N GLY A 14 10.73 -8.22 16.85
CA GLY A 14 11.84 -7.35 17.28
C GLY A 14 12.21 -6.27 16.27
N SER A 15 11.43 -6.10 15.20
CA SER A 15 11.51 -4.94 14.30
C SER A 15 10.41 -3.95 14.68
N ASP A 16 10.71 -2.67 14.56
CA ASP A 16 9.75 -1.57 14.59
C ASP A 16 9.11 -1.33 13.20
N LEU A 17 9.55 -2.03 12.16
CA LEU A 17 8.99 -1.86 10.80
C LEU A 17 7.90 -2.87 10.48
N ILE A 18 6.76 -2.38 10.00
CA ILE A 18 5.64 -3.17 9.49
C ILE A 18 5.46 -2.84 8.01
N GLU A 19 5.52 -3.88 7.18
CA GLU A 19 5.24 -3.78 5.77
C GLU A 19 3.73 -3.95 5.55
N VAL A 20 3.13 -3.01 4.85
CA VAL A 20 1.69 -2.94 4.62
C VAL A 20 1.43 -3.05 3.13
N HIS A 21 0.55 -3.96 2.76
CA HIS A 21 0.12 -4.19 1.39
C HIS A 21 -1.35 -3.83 1.26
N ALA A 22 -1.66 -2.88 0.40
CA ALA A 22 -3.02 -2.37 0.22
C ALA A 22 -3.33 -2.10 -1.25
N ILE A 23 -4.61 -2.07 -1.57
CA ILE A 23 -5.08 -1.47 -2.83
C ILE A 23 -5.28 0.01 -2.58
N VAL A 24 -4.53 0.85 -3.28
CA VAL A 24 -4.61 2.31 -3.17
C VAL A 24 -5.36 2.84 -4.39
N GLU A 25 -6.40 3.63 -4.16
CA GLU A 25 -7.12 4.32 -5.23
C GLU A 25 -6.26 5.44 -5.83
N ASP A 26 -6.45 5.69 -7.12
CA ASP A 26 -5.68 6.67 -7.90
C ASP A 26 -4.15 6.48 -7.86
N ALA A 27 -3.67 5.27 -7.57
CA ALA A 27 -2.25 4.98 -7.41
C ALA A 27 -1.49 4.82 -8.73
N VAL A 28 -2.19 4.48 -9.81
CA VAL A 28 -1.58 4.19 -11.11
C VAL A 28 -2.23 5.08 -12.16
N GLN A 29 -1.41 5.88 -12.84
CA GLN A 29 -1.87 6.62 -14.01
C GLN A 29 -2.03 5.66 -15.19
N VAL A 30 -3.27 5.47 -15.65
CA VAL A 30 -3.58 4.57 -16.77
C VAL A 30 -3.70 5.31 -18.10
N SER A 31 -4.05 6.60 -18.06
CA SER A 31 -4.13 7.45 -19.25
C SER A 31 -3.47 8.80 -19.00
N PRO A 32 -2.54 9.27 -19.86
CA PRO A 32 -1.98 10.60 -19.73
C PRO A 32 -2.97 11.68 -20.11
N ALA A 33 -2.82 12.85 -19.46
CA ALA A 33 -3.60 14.03 -19.79
C ALA A 33 -3.40 14.41 -21.27
N THR A 34 -4.50 14.72 -21.95
CA THR A 34 -4.48 15.32 -23.29
C THR A 34 -5.04 16.74 -23.22
N LEU A 35 -5.06 17.45 -24.36
CA LEU A 35 -5.62 18.82 -24.42
C LEU A 35 -7.11 18.86 -24.03
N TYR A 36 -7.85 17.76 -24.22
CA TYR A 36 -9.30 17.70 -24.02
C TYR A 36 -9.71 16.78 -22.88
N ASP A 37 -8.78 15.97 -22.37
CA ASP A 37 -9.08 14.91 -21.41
C ASP A 37 -8.10 14.96 -20.23
N PRO A 38 -8.58 14.97 -18.98
CA PRO A 38 -7.73 14.90 -17.81
C PRO A 38 -7.01 13.53 -17.75
N PRO A 39 -5.93 13.42 -16.95
CA PRO A 39 -5.30 12.12 -16.73
C PRO A 39 -6.26 11.18 -16.00
N GLU A 40 -6.31 9.93 -16.45
CA GLU A 40 -7.08 8.89 -15.76
C GLU A 40 -6.15 8.08 -14.85
N PHE A 41 -6.61 7.90 -13.62
CA PHE A 41 -5.95 7.08 -12.62
C PHE A 41 -6.84 5.90 -12.25
N ALA A 42 -6.20 4.77 -11.97
CA ALA A 42 -6.84 3.56 -11.51
C ALA A 42 -6.25 3.12 -10.18
N SER A 43 -6.95 2.18 -9.52
CA SER A 43 -6.44 1.55 -8.32
C SER A 43 -5.28 0.62 -8.62
N GLY A 44 -4.29 0.62 -7.72
CA GLY A 44 -3.08 -0.20 -7.84
C GLY A 44 -2.83 -1.00 -6.57
N TYR A 45 -2.16 -2.14 -6.70
CA TYR A 45 -1.60 -2.85 -5.56
C TYR A 45 -0.31 -2.16 -5.16
N CYS A 46 -0.25 -1.67 -3.93
CA CYS A 46 0.88 -0.90 -3.43
C CYS A 46 1.39 -1.47 -2.11
N VAL A 47 2.68 -1.28 -1.89
CA VAL A 47 3.36 -1.61 -0.64
C VAL A 47 3.89 -0.34 0.00
N THR A 48 3.85 -0.28 1.32
CA THR A 48 4.48 0.79 2.10
C THR A 48 5.03 0.20 3.40
N THR A 49 5.89 0.94 4.08
CA THR A 49 6.43 0.54 5.38
C THR A 49 6.07 1.60 6.41
N ILE A 50 5.44 1.17 7.49
CA ILE A 50 5.15 2.03 8.63
C ILE A 50 6.14 1.77 9.75
N LEU A 51 6.56 2.85 10.41
CA LEU A 51 7.27 2.79 11.67
C LEU A 51 6.26 2.55 12.80
N TRP A 52 6.46 1.48 13.55
CA TRP A 52 5.73 1.15 14.77
C TRP A 52 6.42 1.81 15.95
N ASP A 53 5.63 2.33 16.89
CA ASP A 53 6.15 3.13 18.01
C ASP A 53 7.09 2.35 18.94
N GLU A 54 6.94 1.02 19.01
CA GLU A 54 7.76 0.13 19.82
C GLU A 54 8.15 -1.12 19.02
N GLU A 55 9.19 -1.83 19.47
CA GLU A 55 9.59 -3.12 18.89
C GLU A 55 8.41 -4.09 18.91
N VAL A 56 8.13 -4.75 17.79
CA VAL A 56 6.99 -5.67 17.72
C VAL A 56 7.28 -6.93 18.57
N THR A 57 6.60 -6.98 19.71
CA THR A 57 6.56 -8.11 20.64
C THR A 57 5.22 -8.86 20.52
N PRO A 58 5.09 -10.10 21.03
CA PRO A 58 3.83 -10.84 21.00
C PRO A 58 2.66 -10.11 21.71
N GLU A 59 2.98 -9.20 22.63
CA GLU A 59 2.01 -8.46 23.44
C GLU A 59 1.56 -7.15 22.77
N ASN A 60 2.39 -6.60 21.86
CA ASN A 60 2.16 -5.34 21.15
C ASN A 60 2.09 -5.53 19.61
N ALA A 61 1.77 -6.74 19.17
CA ALA A 61 1.69 -7.06 17.76
C ALA A 61 0.55 -6.26 17.10
N PRO A 62 0.80 -5.63 15.93
CA PRO A 62 -0.23 -4.86 15.23
C PRO A 62 -1.42 -5.77 14.86
N THR A 63 -2.63 -5.31 15.18
CA THR A 63 -3.85 -5.97 14.69
C THR A 63 -4.27 -5.38 13.35
N HIS A 64 -5.11 -6.12 12.61
CA HIS A 64 -5.64 -5.66 11.33
C HIS A 64 -6.32 -4.28 11.45
N SER A 65 -7.14 -4.10 12.48
CA SER A 65 -7.84 -2.83 12.73
C SER A 65 -6.92 -1.67 13.13
N ASP A 66 -5.74 -1.94 13.69
CA ASP A 66 -4.76 -0.88 13.99
C ASP A 66 -4.12 -0.36 12.70
N ILE A 67 -3.77 -1.27 11.79
CA ILE A 67 -3.23 -0.91 10.48
C ILE A 67 -4.28 -0.15 9.65
N GLU A 68 -5.52 -0.63 9.60
CA GLU A 68 -6.62 0.04 8.88
C GLU A 68 -6.84 1.49 9.34
N LYS A 69 -6.73 1.76 10.64
CA LYS A 69 -6.84 3.13 11.17
C LYS A 69 -5.68 4.03 10.78
N ARG A 70 -4.50 3.46 10.54
CA ARG A 70 -3.30 4.20 10.12
C ARG A 70 -3.26 4.45 8.61
N LEU A 71 -3.89 3.61 7.78
CA LEU A 71 -3.91 3.74 6.31
C LEU A 71 -4.22 5.16 5.78
N PRO A 72 -5.25 5.88 6.25
CA PRO A 72 -5.60 7.20 5.70
C PRO A 72 -4.57 8.29 5.99
N TRP A 73 -3.67 8.04 6.94
CA TRP A 73 -2.60 8.97 7.35
C TRP A 73 -1.30 8.74 6.58
N ILE A 74 -1.20 7.65 5.83
CA ILE A 74 -0.05 7.37 4.97
C ILE A 74 -0.19 8.25 3.72
N PRO A 75 0.75 9.17 3.47
CA PRO A 75 0.67 10.03 2.30
C PRO A 75 0.78 9.18 1.03
N SER A 76 0.12 9.62 -0.04
CA SER A 76 0.11 8.93 -1.33
C SER A 76 1.50 8.66 -1.90
N GLU A 77 2.48 9.50 -1.55
CA GLU A 77 3.87 9.43 -2.02
C GLU A 77 4.69 8.29 -1.38
N ASP A 78 4.30 7.80 -0.20
CA ASP A 78 4.97 6.70 0.50
C ASP A 78 4.50 5.31 0.00
N TRP A 79 3.53 5.28 -0.91
CA TRP A 79 3.07 4.05 -1.53
C TRP A 79 3.91 3.72 -2.76
N THR A 80 4.51 2.53 -2.74
CA THR A 80 5.22 1.99 -3.91
C THR A 80 4.29 1.06 -4.66
N TYR A 81 3.98 1.39 -5.91
CA TYR A 81 3.21 0.51 -6.78
C TYR A 81 3.99 -0.78 -7.09
N VAL A 82 3.32 -1.92 -6.95
CA VAL A 82 3.85 -3.22 -7.30
C VAL A 82 3.12 -3.68 -8.57
N PRO A 83 3.80 -3.69 -9.73
CA PRO A 83 3.18 -4.12 -10.97
C PRO A 83 2.81 -5.61 -10.91
N PRO A 84 1.74 -6.03 -11.62
CA PRO A 84 1.44 -7.44 -11.77
C PRO A 84 2.61 -8.16 -12.43
N ILE A 85 2.88 -9.40 -12.00
CA ILE A 85 3.84 -10.27 -12.67
C ILE A 85 3.21 -10.71 -13.99
N GLU A 86 3.82 -10.32 -15.11
CA GLU A 86 3.48 -10.84 -16.43
C GLU A 86 4.14 -12.22 -16.57
N PHE A 87 3.33 -13.28 -16.52
CA PHE A 87 3.79 -14.61 -16.89
C PHE A 87 3.66 -14.72 -18.42
N PRO A 88 4.73 -15.06 -19.15
CA PRO A 88 4.61 -15.32 -20.58
C PRO A 88 3.64 -16.50 -20.81
N ASP A 89 2.66 -16.31 -21.69
CA ASP A 89 1.64 -17.30 -22.11
C ASP A 89 2.20 -18.53 -22.87
N ASP A 90 3.49 -18.83 -22.74
CA ASP A 90 4.15 -19.91 -23.51
C ASP A 90 4.52 -21.09 -22.60
N VAL A 91 3.54 -21.99 -22.39
CA VAL A 91 3.73 -23.43 -22.07
C VAL A 91 2.61 -24.28 -22.64
#